data_AF-A0AAE0AZ41-F1
#
_entry.id   AF-A0AAE0AZ41-F1
#
_cell.length_a   1.000
_cell.length_b   1.000
_cell.length_c   1.000
_cell.angle_alpha   90.00
_cell.angle_beta   90.00
_cell.angle_gamma   90.00
#
_symmetry.space_group_name_H-M   'P 1'
#
loop_
_entity.id
_entity.type
_entity.pdbx_description
1 polymer ?
#
loop_
_entity_poly.entity_id
_entity_poly.type
_entity_poly.pdbx_seq_one_letter_code
_entity_poly.pdbx_strand_id
1 'polypeptide(L)'
;MNFIENISFVGEIKSNPEEVKKGVANYFEKQYKNVPWCRPKVNGLPLKKLSETERDSLEELFSPDVVWTTLSSCDGNKVPGLDGFNLNFIKKNWNVIMVDFMKFLEDFHQNGDSVKDLNRTFIALIPKCVKPDFMKDFRLICL
;
A
#
# COMPACT_ATOMS: atom_id res chain seq x y z
N MET A 1 0.77 14.94 -20.57
CA MET A 1 0.94 13.59 -20.02
C MET A 1 2.40 13.51 -19.57
N ASN A 2 2.69 13.36 -18.28
CA ASN A 2 4.09 13.34 -17.81
C ASN A 2 4.74 12.03 -18.24
N PHE A 3 5.62 12.10 -19.24
CA PHE A 3 6.39 10.95 -19.73
C PHE A 3 7.84 11.12 -19.28
N ILE A 4 8.45 10.03 -18.81
CA ILE A 4 9.88 10.02 -18.47
C ILE A 4 10.63 9.83 -19.79
N GLU A 5 11.13 10.93 -20.36
CA GLU A 5 11.87 10.88 -21.63
C GLU A 5 13.23 10.20 -21.48
N ASN A 6 13.93 10.50 -20.38
CA ASN A 6 15.26 9.98 -20.08
C ASN A 6 15.42 9.82 -18.58
N ILE A 7 16.13 8.78 -18.12
CA ILE A 7 16.48 8.62 -16.71
C ILE A 7 17.88 8.01 -16.57
N SER A 8 18.65 8.49 -15.60
CA SER A 8 19.98 7.95 -15.33
C SER A 8 19.93 6.80 -14.33
N PHE A 9 20.42 5.63 -14.75
CA PHE A 9 20.72 4.50 -13.87
C PHE A 9 22.24 4.34 -13.77
N VAL A 10 22.81 4.55 -12.58
CA VAL A 10 24.25 4.32 -12.31
C VAL A 10 25.17 5.06 -13.32
N GLY A 11 24.77 6.25 -13.76
CA GLY A 11 25.54 7.07 -14.70
C GLY A 11 25.23 6.83 -16.19
N GLU A 12 24.43 5.82 -16.53
CA GLU A 12 23.95 5.61 -17.91
C GLU A 12 22.56 6.22 -18.10
N ILE A 13 22.40 7.06 -19.13
CA ILE A 13 21.11 7.60 -19.52
C ILE A 13 20.38 6.56 -20.36
N LYS A 14 19.19 6.16 -19.92
CA LYS A 14 18.29 5.28 -20.66
C LYS A 14 17.10 6.10 -21.16
N SER A 15 16.81 5.98 -22.46
CA SER A 15 15.73 6.69 -23.15
C SER A 15 14.70 5.73 -23.79
N ASN A 16 15.08 4.47 -24.00
CA ASN A 16 14.18 3.44 -24.50
C ASN A 16 13.16 3.07 -23.40
N PRO A 17 11.83 3.15 -23.67
CA PRO A 17 10.79 2.86 -22.68
C PRO A 17 10.92 1.49 -22.00
N GLU A 18 11.35 0.45 -22.73
CA GLU A 18 11.52 -0.89 -22.15
C GLU A 18 12.75 -0.97 -21.23
N GLU A 19 13.83 -0.26 -21.59
CA GLU A 19 15.02 -0.16 -20.73
C GLU A 19 14.73 0.67 -19.48
N VAL A 20 13.93 1.74 -19.61
CA VAL A 20 13.46 2.55 -18.49
C VAL A 20 12.62 1.71 -17.54
N LYS A 21 11.61 0.98 -18.03
CA LYS A 21 10.78 0.08 -17.21
C LYS A 21 11.62 -0.95 -16.47
N LYS A 22 12.53 -1.63 -17.18
CA LYS A 22 13.41 -2.64 -16.59
C LYS A 22 14.34 -2.03 -15.55
N GLY A 23 14.92 -0.86 -15.83
CA GLY A 23 15.78 -0.14 -14.91
C GLY A 23 15.05 0.26 -13.62
N VAL A 24 13.82 0.80 -13.75
CA VAL A 24 12.97 1.16 -12.60
C VAL A 24 12.68 -0.07 -11.74
N ALA A 25 12.25 -1.17 -12.36
CA ALA A 25 11.95 -2.42 -11.66
C ALA A 25 13.18 -2.92 -10.89
N ASN A 26 14.34 -3.02 -11.55
CA ASN A 26 15.58 -3.48 -10.92
C ASN A 26 16.03 -2.57 -9.77
N TYR A 27 15.90 -1.25 -9.92
CA TYR A 27 16.28 -0.28 -8.89
C TYR A 27 15.47 -0.49 -7.61
N PHE A 28 14.14 -0.57 -7.72
CA PHE A 28 13.27 -0.75 -6.56
C PHE A 28 13.29 -2.18 -6.03
N GLU A 29 13.43 -3.20 -6.88
CA GLU A 29 13.64 -4.57 -6.43
C GLU A 29 14.89 -4.67 -5.55
N LYS A 30 15.99 -4.00 -5.92
CA LYS A 30 17.20 -3.94 -5.10
C LYS A 30 16.97 -3.18 -3.79
N GLN A 31 16.22 -2.07 -3.83
CA GLN A 31 15.94 -1.23 -2.67
C GLN A 31 15.05 -1.93 -1.64
N TYR A 32 14.04 -2.67 -2.10
CA TYR A 32 13.07 -3.38 -1.26
C TYR A 32 13.41 -4.86 -1.08
N LYS A 33 14.58 -5.29 -1.55
CA LYS A 33 15.04 -6.66 -1.34
C LYS A 33 15.12 -6.90 0.15
N ASN A 34 14.46 -7.96 0.63
CA ASN A 34 14.60 -8.41 2.01
C ASN A 34 16.05 -8.85 2.22
N VAL A 35 16.87 -7.95 2.76
CA VAL A 35 18.21 -8.28 3.23
C VAL A 35 18.04 -8.87 4.64
N PRO A 36 18.64 -10.04 4.94
CA PRO A 36 18.66 -10.58 6.29
C PRO A 36 19.28 -9.54 7.24
N TRP A 37 18.41 -8.85 7.97
CA TRP A 37 18.80 -7.85 8.95
C TRP A 37 18.43 -8.38 10.33
N CYS A 38 19.44 -8.52 11.19
CA CYS A 38 19.23 -8.90 12.58
C CYS A 38 18.50 -7.77 13.30
N ARG A 39 17.17 -7.85 13.37
CA ARG A 39 16.35 -6.92 14.15
C ARG A 39 16.81 -6.98 15.62
N PRO A 40 17.21 -5.85 16.22
CA PRO A 40 17.54 -5.80 17.64
C PRO A 40 16.37 -6.34 18.47
N LYS A 41 16.66 -7.27 19.38
CA LYS A 41 15.66 -7.76 20.33
C LYS A 41 15.45 -6.67 21.38
N VAL A 42 14.20 -6.25 21.55
CA VAL A 42 13.79 -5.31 22.61
C VAL A 42 13.44 -6.02 23.93
N ASN A 43 13.80 -7.30 24.05
CA ASN A 43 13.50 -8.11 25.23
C ASN A 43 14.24 -7.54 26.46
N GLY A 44 13.53 -7.38 27.57
CA GLY A 44 14.11 -6.86 28.82
C GLY A 44 14.15 -5.34 28.93
N LEU A 45 13.75 -4.59 27.91
CA LEU A 45 13.51 -3.15 28.05
C LEU A 45 12.22 -2.91 28.85
N PRO A 46 12.17 -1.89 29.73
CA PRO A 46 10.99 -1.52 30.51
C PRO A 46 9.95 -0.81 29.62
N LEU A 47 9.50 -1.48 28.57
CA LEU A 47 8.44 -1.00 27.69
C LEU A 47 7.09 -1.26 28.35
N LYS A 48 6.18 -0.29 28.23
CA LYS A 48 4.78 -0.47 28.62
C LYS A 48 4.21 -1.63 27.81
N LYS A 49 3.72 -2.65 28.50
CA LYS A 49 3.04 -3.79 27.89
C LYS A 49 1.53 -3.57 27.97
N LEU A 50 0.84 -4.04 26.96
CA LEU A 50 -0.61 -4.14 27.01
C LEU A 50 -1.00 -5.17 28.07
N SER A 51 -2.08 -4.87 28.77
CA SER A 51 -2.81 -5.85 29.58
C SER A 51 -3.36 -6.96 28.70
N GLU A 52 -3.83 -8.04 29.32
CA GLU A 52 -4.47 -9.15 28.60
C GLU A 52 -5.70 -8.66 27.85
N THR A 53 -6.56 -7.89 28.50
CA THR A 53 -7.77 -7.31 27.89
C THR A 53 -7.46 -6.40 26.70
N GLU A 54 -6.42 -5.56 26.79
CA GLU A 54 -6.00 -4.71 25.67
C GLU A 54 -5.40 -5.51 24.51
N ARG A 55 -4.86 -6.69 24.78
CA ARG A 55 -4.33 -7.57 23.73
C ARG A 55 -5.47 -8.26 23.01
N ASP A 56 -6.42 -8.80 23.78
CA ASP A 56 -7.57 -9.52 23.25
C ASP A 56 -8.44 -8.59 22.39
N SER A 57 -8.59 -7.32 22.79
CA SER A 57 -9.36 -6.33 22.01
C SER A 57 -8.72 -5.95 20.67
N LEU A 58 -7.42 -6.18 20.48
CA LEU A 58 -6.75 -5.95 19.19
C LEU A 58 -7.01 -7.07 18.18
N GLU A 59 -7.46 -8.23 18.64
CA GLU A 59 -7.71 -9.43 17.85
C GLU A 59 -9.22 -9.75 17.73
N GLU A 60 -10.09 -8.83 18.17
CA GLU A 60 -11.54 -8.99 18.01
C GLU A 60 -11.97 -9.01 16.54
N LEU A 61 -13.07 -9.72 16.28
CA LEU A 61 -13.71 -9.76 14.97
C LEU A 61 -14.19 -8.37 14.54
N PHE A 62 -14.16 -8.11 13.24
CA PHE A 62 -14.70 -6.88 12.67
C PHE A 62 -16.21 -6.80 12.88
N SER A 63 -16.68 -5.76 13.58
CA SER A 63 -18.11 -5.45 13.67
C SER A 63 -18.54 -4.47 12.57
N PRO A 64 -19.77 -4.57 12.05
CA PRO A 64 -20.27 -3.63 11.04
C PRO A 64 -20.18 -2.17 11.46
N ASP A 65 -20.44 -1.87 12.73
CA ASP A 65 -20.41 -0.51 13.27
C ASP A 65 -19.00 0.07 13.29
N VAL A 66 -18.00 -0.73 13.70
CA VAL A 66 -16.60 -0.31 13.69
C VAL A 66 -16.10 -0.12 12.27
N VAL A 67 -16.46 -1.03 11.36
CA VAL A 67 -16.09 -0.92 9.94
C VAL A 67 -16.72 0.31 9.32
N TRP A 68 -18.02 0.54 9.54
CA TRP A 68 -18.71 1.71 9.01
C TRP A 68 -18.18 3.02 9.58
N THR A 69 -17.88 3.07 10.88
CA THR A 69 -17.31 4.26 11.53
C THR A 69 -15.95 4.58 10.94
N THR A 70 -15.09 3.58 10.79
CA THR A 70 -13.77 3.69 10.15
C THR A 70 -13.90 4.19 8.72
N LEU A 71 -14.75 3.56 7.90
CA LEU A 71 -14.99 3.96 6.52
C LEU A 71 -15.48 5.41 6.45
N SER A 72 -16.46 5.76 7.27
CA SER A 72 -17.07 7.09 7.32
C SER A 72 -16.05 8.17 7.67
N SER A 73 -15.10 7.88 8.56
CA SER A 73 -14.03 8.81 8.94
C SER A 73 -12.99 9.07 7.84
N CYS A 74 -12.84 8.16 6.86
CA CYS A 74 -11.87 8.31 5.78
C CYS A 74 -12.28 9.41 4.79
N ASP A 75 -11.34 10.09 4.15
CA ASP A 75 -11.66 10.97 3.02
C ASP A 75 -12.15 10.14 1.81
N GLY A 76 -13.37 10.43 1.35
CA GLY A 76 -14.02 9.74 0.22
C GLY A 76 -13.43 10.11 -1.14
N ASN A 77 -12.78 11.27 -1.26
CA ASN A 77 -12.32 11.84 -2.54
C ASN A 77 -10.89 11.42 -2.91
N LYS A 78 -10.36 10.37 -2.28
CA LYS A 78 -9.08 9.77 -2.69
C LYS A 78 -9.18 9.27 -4.15
N VAL A 79 -8.01 9.23 -4.79
CA VAL A 79 -7.85 8.72 -6.16
C VAL A 79 -8.40 7.29 -6.22
N PRO A 80 -9.22 6.94 -7.23
CA PRO A 80 -9.75 5.60 -7.37
C PRO A 80 -8.63 4.58 -7.65
N GLY A 81 -8.89 3.32 -7.32
CA GLY A 81 -8.02 2.21 -7.71
C GLY A 81 -8.07 1.94 -9.21
N LEU A 82 -7.43 0.85 -9.64
CA LEU A 82 -7.49 0.35 -11.03
C LEU A 82 -8.91 0.00 -11.49
N ASP A 83 -9.82 -0.23 -10.55
CA ASP A 83 -11.24 -0.50 -10.77
C ASP A 83 -12.07 0.76 -11.07
N GLY A 84 -11.49 1.96 -10.90
CA GLY A 84 -12.19 3.23 -11.11
C GLY A 84 -13.10 3.64 -9.95
N PHE A 85 -13.14 2.89 -8.85
CA PHE A 85 -13.95 3.22 -7.68
C PHE A 85 -13.11 3.86 -6.58
N ASN A 86 -13.66 4.89 -5.94
CA ASN A 86 -13.06 5.50 -4.75
C ASN A 86 -13.88 5.17 -3.50
N LEU A 87 -13.38 5.57 -2.33
CA LEU A 87 -14.07 5.32 -1.06
C LEU A 87 -15.46 5.94 -1.01
N ASN A 88 -15.73 7.02 -1.75
CA ASN A 88 -17.07 7.61 -1.80
C ASN A 88 -18.10 6.67 -2.46
N PHE A 89 -17.68 5.85 -3.44
CA PHE A 89 -18.54 4.82 -4.01
C PHE A 89 -18.95 3.80 -2.94
N ILE A 90 -18.00 3.32 -2.15
CA ILE A 90 -18.24 2.38 -1.03
C ILE A 90 -19.20 3.00 -0.02
N LYS A 91 -18.96 4.24 0.39
CA LYS A 91 -19.84 4.95 1.33
C LYS A 91 -21.27 5.10 0.83
N LYS A 92 -21.44 5.50 -0.43
CA LYS A 92 -22.76 5.74 -1.03
C LYS A 92 -23.56 4.46 -1.23
N ASN A 93 -22.88 3.33 -1.45
CA ASN A 93 -23.51 2.05 -1.74
C ASN A 93 -23.35 1.05 -0.58
N TRP A 94 -23.04 1.53 0.63
CA TRP A 94 -22.73 0.67 1.78
C TRP A 94 -23.83 -0.35 2.07
N ASN A 95 -25.09 0.08 1.99
CA ASN A 95 -26.25 -0.78 2.18
C ASN A 95 -26.33 -1.95 1.18
N VAL A 96 -25.70 -1.83 0.01
CA VAL A 96 -25.65 -2.89 -1.01
C VAL A 96 -24.45 -3.80 -0.77
N ILE A 97 -23.28 -3.22 -0.50
CA ILE A 97 -21.99 -3.96 -0.45
C ILE A 97 -21.65 -4.51 0.94
N MET A 98 -22.30 -4.02 2.00
CA MET A 98 -21.94 -4.32 3.39
C MET A 98 -21.84 -5.82 3.65
N VAL A 99 -22.80 -6.61 3.16
CA VAL A 99 -22.86 -8.06 3.44
C VAL A 99 -21.61 -8.77 2.89
N ASP A 100 -21.29 -8.51 1.62
CA ASP A 100 -20.11 -9.10 0.98
C ASP A 100 -18.80 -8.57 1.58
N PHE A 101 -18.77 -7.28 1.94
CA PHE A 101 -17.61 -6.65 2.55
C PHE A 101 -17.29 -7.22 3.93
N MET A 102 -18.32 -7.44 4.77
CA MET A 102 -18.16 -8.04 6.08
C MET A 102 -17.74 -9.51 5.98
N LYS A 103 -18.32 -10.26 5.03
CA LYS A 103 -17.91 -11.64 4.77
C LYS A 103 -16.44 -11.73 4.34
N PHE A 104 -16.00 -10.82 3.47
CA PHE A 104 -14.60 -10.74 3.08
C PHE A 104 -13.67 -10.47 4.28
N LEU A 105 -14.05 -9.56 5.18
CA LEU A 105 -13.27 -9.27 6.38
C LEU A 105 -13.20 -10.45 7.35
N GLU A 106 -14.29 -11.21 7.49
CA GLU A 106 -14.33 -12.43 8.29
C GLU A 106 -13.41 -13.52 7.70
N ASP A 107 -13.52 -13.77 6.39
CA ASP A 107 -12.67 -14.73 5.68
C ASP A 107 -11.18 -14.33 5.80
N PHE A 108 -10.89 -13.03 5.72
CA PHE A 108 -9.54 -12.49 5.90
C PHE A 108 -9.02 -12.70 7.32
N HIS A 109 -9.85 -12.43 8.34
CA HIS A 109 -9.48 -12.62 9.74
C HIS A 109 -9.16 -14.09 10.05
N GLN A 110 -9.93 -15.03 9.49
CA GLN A 110 -9.75 -16.45 9.76
C GLN A 110 -8.60 -17.08 8.97
N ASN A 111 -8.41 -16.70 7.71
CA ASN A 111 -7.53 -17.45 6.78
C ASN A 111 -6.28 -16.68 6.34
N GLY A 112 -6.26 -15.34 6.43
CA GLY A 112 -5.12 -14.50 6.04
C GLY A 112 -4.70 -14.51 4.55
N ASP A 113 -5.30 -15.37 3.72
CA ASP A 113 -4.82 -15.68 2.36
C ASP A 113 -5.56 -14.97 1.21
N SER A 114 -6.66 -14.26 1.49
CA SER A 114 -7.60 -13.74 0.47
C SER A 114 -7.11 -12.52 -0.33
N VAL A 115 -5.83 -12.13 -0.22
CA VAL A 115 -5.33 -10.80 -0.67
C VAL A 115 -4.45 -10.83 -1.91
N LYS A 116 -4.15 -12.00 -2.48
CA LYS A 116 -3.18 -12.12 -3.59
C LYS A 116 -3.56 -11.29 -4.81
N ASP A 117 -4.85 -11.20 -5.15
CA ASP A 117 -5.32 -10.38 -6.26
C ASP A 117 -5.53 -8.90 -5.88
N LEU A 118 -5.71 -8.58 -4.59
CA LEU A 118 -5.76 -7.21 -4.07
C LEU A 118 -4.38 -6.52 -4.12
N ASN A 119 -3.28 -7.28 -4.14
CA ASN A 119 -1.92 -6.74 -4.25
C ASN A 119 -1.53 -6.31 -5.68
N ARG A 120 -2.45 -6.37 -6.65
CA ARG A 120 -2.23 -5.83 -8.00
C ARG A 120 -2.41 -4.31 -7.97
N THR A 121 -1.30 -3.61 -7.78
CA THR A 121 -1.25 -2.14 -7.70
C THR A 121 -0.62 -1.53 -8.95
N PHE A 122 -1.06 -0.33 -9.33
CA PHE A 122 -0.35 0.45 -10.35
C PHE A 122 0.82 1.19 -9.72
N ILE A 123 1.99 1.08 -10.34
CA ILE A 123 3.18 1.80 -9.91
C ILE A 123 3.26 3.14 -10.63
N ALA A 124 3.21 4.23 -9.87
CA ALA A 124 3.42 5.59 -10.36
C ALA A 124 4.73 6.17 -9.80
N LEU A 125 5.46 6.91 -10.64
CA LEU A 125 6.65 7.67 -10.24
C LEU A 125 6.32 9.16 -10.18
N ILE A 126 6.45 9.76 -9.00
CA ILE A 126 6.25 11.20 -8.81
C ILE A 126 7.60 11.91 -8.69
N PRO A 127 7.93 12.88 -9.58
CA PRO A 127 9.11 13.72 -9.44
C PRO A 127 9.14 14.47 -8.09
N LYS A 128 10.29 14.51 -7.44
CA LYS A 128 10.56 15.32 -6.23
C LYS A 128 11.03 16.73 -6.56
N CYS A 129 11.54 16.95 -7.77
CA CYS A 129 12.09 18.22 -8.25
C CYS A 129 11.63 18.50 -9.69
N VAL A 130 11.85 19.73 -10.15
CA VAL A 130 11.42 20.21 -11.47
C VAL A 130 12.09 19.46 -12.63
N LYS A 131 13.34 19.02 -12.44
CA LYS A 131 14.13 18.28 -13.43
C LYS A 131 14.75 17.05 -12.76
N PRO A 132 14.02 15.93 -12.72
CA PRO A 132 14.52 14.70 -12.11
C PRO A 132 15.44 13.97 -13.09
N ASP A 133 16.71 13.85 -12.76
CA ASP A 133 17.71 13.19 -13.61
C ASP A 133 18.02 11.76 -13.14
N PHE A 134 17.81 11.47 -11.85
CA PHE A 134 18.15 10.20 -11.22
C PHE A 134 16.94 9.49 -10.60
N MET A 135 16.99 8.16 -10.46
CA MET A 135 15.93 7.38 -9.80
C MET A 135 15.58 7.86 -8.38
N LYS A 136 16.57 8.35 -7.62
CA LYS A 136 16.36 8.90 -6.27
C LYS A 136 15.50 10.16 -6.26
N ASP A 137 15.41 10.86 -7.39
CA ASP A 137 14.62 12.08 -7.56
C ASP A 137 13.14 11.77 -7.79
N PHE A 138 12.77 10.49 -7.87
CA PHE A 138 11.38 10.05 -7.93
C PHE A 138 10.93 9.44 -6.58
N ARG A 139 9.65 9.59 -6.28
CA ARG A 139 8.93 8.83 -5.25
C ARG A 139 8.13 7.75 -5.95
N LEU A 140 8.32 6.51 -5.50
CA LEU A 140 7.44 5.41 -5.86
C LEU A 140 6.13 5.56 -5.10
N ILE A 141 5.01 5.50 -5.81
CA ILE A 141 3.67 5.38 -5.23
C ILE A 141 3.00 4.15 -5.84
N CYS A 142 2.37 3.37 -4.99
CA CYS A 142 1.50 2.27 -5.35
C CYS A 142 0.06 2.77 -5.23
N LEU A 143 -0.73 2.64 -6.29
CA LEU A 143 -2.15 3.00 -6.36
C LEU A 143 -3.05 1.77 -6.31
#